data_AF-A0A7W5VAE5-F1
#
_entry.id   AF-A0A7W5VAE5-F1
#
_cell.length_a   1.000
_cell.length_b   1.000
_cell.length_c   1.000
_cell.angle_alpha   90.00
_cell.angle_beta   90.00
_cell.angle_gamma   90.00
#
_symmetry.space_group_name_H-M   'P 1'
#
loop_
_entity.id
_entity.type
_entity.pdbx_description
1 polymer ?
#
loop_
_entity_poly.entity_id
_entity_poly.type
_entity_poly.pdbx_seq_one_letter_code
_entity_poly.pdbx_strand_id
1 'polypeptide(L)'
;MPDDEDVAAALDSHLVGVGMWGTVYTAANGPRCYRLIPNDHLDAGGRAGLHELRARPRRPGVAPVIRHLAGDQQEIGRQWFQVVCYELAADWSLADSLASPHPIRRLTDMAVVLRAVPGWWARAAGFLPTPSDIAFTHRTPQLLVVPRWGVPSLRALFMAPERICYLAPQLLLGVRDDSGRAEDMYALAVMSLRCFARLPSWEPGELMARAACSALYSSDRCESRLPSWMRRLEAVRQALAAIDALLAHDPSARATMAPTDLADLLERCVEEMDPVATVAALRAQGRAKEAMELARTVLIDDPSYELLLLAAAIAVDELGNPLEGLELLERAVLAEPRRREAYAAQFALVRDSRAVVMAQLVEAVDPSFARRLDDSVLRAFDQLSPREQRAGAHDLARYLLDRGDARRANRLVFTWLHDGDTLMWWQFDLMIDYVETFLRLGRIREARELVARIKADLTRMRESGHLPAGQIHDHGMRLAGVERLLLGEGPS
;
A
#
# COMPACT_ATOMS: atom_id res chain seq x y z
N MET A 1 30.88 -23.72 17.08
CA MET A 1 30.92 -23.60 15.62
C MET A 1 32.04 -22.63 15.28
N PRO A 2 32.72 -22.76 14.14
CA PRO A 2 33.51 -21.65 13.61
C PRO A 2 32.62 -20.41 13.55
N ASP A 3 33.22 -19.24 13.71
CA ASP A 3 32.49 -17.98 13.53
C ASP A 3 31.94 -17.93 12.10
N ASP A 4 30.68 -17.56 11.93
CA ASP A 4 30.07 -17.46 10.60
C ASP A 4 30.79 -16.42 9.74
N GLU A 5 31.45 -15.43 10.37
CA GLU A 5 32.32 -14.47 9.69
C GLU A 5 33.59 -15.11 9.11
N ASP A 6 34.23 -16.04 9.83
CA ASP A 6 35.41 -16.77 9.35
C ASP A 6 35.06 -17.65 8.14
N VAL A 7 33.89 -18.29 8.19
CA VAL A 7 33.38 -19.15 7.11
C VAL A 7 33.02 -18.30 5.88
N ALA A 8 32.33 -17.18 6.09
CA ALA A 8 31.95 -16.25 5.04
C ALA A 8 33.19 -15.69 4.31
N ALA A 9 34.22 -15.29 5.06
CA ALA A 9 35.49 -14.81 4.51
C ALA A 9 36.24 -15.89 3.73
N ALA A 10 36.28 -17.13 4.23
CA ALA A 10 36.96 -18.24 3.55
C ALA A 10 36.32 -18.59 2.18
N LEU A 11 35.03 -18.29 2.01
CA LEU A 11 34.28 -18.58 0.78
C LEU A 11 34.06 -17.35 -0.11
N ASP A 12 34.56 -16.18 0.27
CA ASP A 12 34.21 -14.88 -0.35
C ASP A 12 32.68 -14.75 -0.54
N SER A 13 31.94 -14.86 0.56
CA SER A 13 30.49 -15.02 0.57
C SER A 13 29.81 -14.28 1.71
N HIS A 14 28.48 -14.22 1.68
CA HIS A 14 27.63 -13.67 2.72
C HIS A 14 26.70 -14.76 3.26
N LEU A 15 26.49 -14.76 4.58
CA LEU A 15 25.54 -15.66 5.24
C LEU A 15 24.11 -15.32 4.84
N VAL A 16 23.36 -16.31 4.34
CA VAL A 16 21.92 -16.20 4.08
C VAL A 16 21.12 -16.65 5.30
N GLY A 17 21.52 -17.76 5.90
CA GLY A 17 20.88 -18.30 7.10
C GLY A 17 20.93 -19.83 7.16
N VAL A 18 20.22 -20.40 8.12
CA VAL A 18 20.22 -21.85 8.35
C VAL A 18 19.24 -22.56 7.42
N GLY A 19 19.73 -23.60 6.75
CA GLY A 19 18.92 -24.60 6.04
C GLY A 19 18.41 -25.66 7.01
N MET A 20 17.49 -26.54 6.57
CA MET A 20 17.15 -27.73 7.37
C MET A 20 18.39 -28.60 7.62
N TRP A 21 19.23 -28.71 6.59
CA TRP A 21 20.54 -29.35 6.65
C TRP A 21 21.62 -28.36 6.25
N GLY A 22 22.49 -28.01 7.21
CA GLY A 22 23.60 -27.09 7.00
C GLY A 22 23.21 -25.60 7.02
N THR A 23 24.16 -24.77 6.65
CA THR A 23 24.04 -23.30 6.59
C THR A 23 24.25 -22.86 5.15
N VAL A 24 23.48 -21.87 4.69
CA VAL A 24 23.49 -21.39 3.30
C VAL A 24 24.19 -20.03 3.23
N TYR A 25 25.05 -19.89 2.22
CA TYR A 25 25.81 -18.69 1.90
C TYR A 25 25.64 -18.34 0.42
N THR A 26 25.71 -17.07 0.08
CA THR A 26 25.72 -16.56 -1.30
C THR A 26 27.07 -15.94 -1.59
N ALA A 27 27.70 -16.27 -2.72
CA ALA A 27 28.97 -15.68 -3.11
C ALA A 27 28.85 -14.15 -3.22
N ALA A 28 29.87 -13.41 -2.76
CA ALA A 28 29.95 -11.97 -2.91
C ALA A 28 30.11 -11.59 -4.40
N ASN A 29 30.82 -12.44 -5.15
CA ASN A 29 31.10 -12.27 -6.56
C ASN A 29 30.62 -13.48 -7.39
N GLY A 30 29.68 -13.24 -8.31
CA GLY A 30 29.26 -14.22 -9.32
C GLY A 30 28.08 -15.13 -8.93
N PRO A 31 27.66 -16.04 -9.83
CA PRO A 31 26.39 -16.75 -9.72
C PRO A 31 26.53 -18.03 -8.89
N ARG A 32 26.89 -17.91 -7.60
CA ARG A 32 27.08 -19.08 -6.73
C ARG A 32 26.39 -18.95 -5.38
N CYS A 33 25.79 -20.05 -4.94
CA CYS A 33 25.38 -20.26 -3.56
C CYS A 33 26.06 -21.51 -3.00
N TYR A 34 26.41 -21.50 -1.73
CA TYR A 34 27.04 -22.60 -1.02
C TYR A 34 26.14 -23.07 0.12
N ARG A 35 26.02 -24.37 0.30
CA ARG A 35 25.46 -24.97 1.51
C ARG A 35 26.55 -25.78 2.19
N LEU A 36 26.83 -25.46 3.45
CA LEU A 36 27.82 -26.15 4.26
C LEU A 36 27.11 -27.05 5.26
N ILE A 37 27.31 -28.36 5.13
CA ILE A 37 26.73 -29.35 6.03
C ILE A 37 27.87 -29.95 6.85
N PRO A 38 27.87 -29.78 8.19
CA PRO A 38 28.86 -30.43 9.04
C PRO A 38 28.96 -31.94 8.77
N ASN A 39 30.18 -32.46 8.66
CA ASN A 39 30.40 -33.87 8.32
C ASN A 39 29.76 -34.84 9.32
N ASP A 40 29.67 -34.46 10.59
CA ASP A 40 29.05 -35.23 11.67
C ASP A 40 27.51 -35.19 11.65
N HIS A 41 26.91 -34.38 10.77
CA HIS A 41 25.46 -34.37 10.53
C HIS A 41 25.01 -35.38 9.46
N LEU A 42 25.94 -36.01 8.74
CA LEU A 42 25.63 -36.92 7.64
C LEU A 42 26.20 -38.33 7.88
N ASP A 43 25.34 -39.33 7.72
CA ASP A 43 25.74 -40.73 7.66
C ASP A 43 26.19 -41.12 6.24
N ALA A 44 26.45 -42.42 6.03
CA ALA A 44 26.85 -42.94 4.71
C ALA A 44 25.76 -42.75 3.64
N GLY A 45 24.49 -42.90 4.02
CA GLY A 45 23.35 -42.69 3.11
C GLY A 45 23.20 -41.22 2.72
N GLY A 46 23.43 -40.30 3.66
CA GLY A 46 23.45 -38.87 3.43
C GLY A 46 24.48 -38.45 2.38
N ARG A 47 25.71 -38.97 2.54
CA ARG A 47 26.80 -38.75 1.57
C ARG A 47 26.49 -39.34 0.20
N ALA A 48 25.96 -40.57 0.14
CA ALA A 48 25.53 -41.17 -1.13
C ALA A 48 24.46 -40.33 -1.83
N GLY A 49 23.47 -39.82 -1.09
CA GLY A 49 22.42 -38.95 -1.64
C GLY A 49 22.96 -37.63 -2.21
N LEU A 50 24.01 -37.04 -1.62
CA LEU A 50 24.68 -35.87 -2.20
C LEU A 50 25.39 -36.21 -3.51
N HIS A 51 26.02 -37.38 -3.61
CA HIS A 51 26.63 -37.83 -4.87
C HIS A 51 25.58 -38.05 -5.96
N GLU A 52 24.43 -38.64 -5.63
CA GLU A 52 23.32 -38.79 -6.59
C GLU A 52 22.78 -37.44 -7.06
N LEU A 53 22.70 -36.45 -6.17
CA LEU A 53 22.26 -35.11 -6.52
C LEU A 53 23.13 -34.47 -7.61
N ARG A 54 24.46 -34.70 -7.60
CA ARG A 54 25.40 -34.24 -8.65
C ARG A 54 25.06 -34.79 -10.03
N ALA A 55 24.53 -36.01 -10.09
CA ALA A 55 24.21 -36.69 -11.34
C ALA A 55 22.87 -36.22 -11.94
N ARG A 56 22.04 -35.47 -11.19
CA ARG A 56 20.72 -35.05 -11.68
C ARG A 56 20.83 -34.00 -12.79
N PRO A 57 19.97 -34.06 -13.82
CA PRO A 57 19.93 -33.04 -14.87
C PRO A 57 19.42 -31.71 -14.31
N ARG A 58 19.75 -30.61 -15.00
CA ARG A 58 19.18 -29.28 -14.72
C ARG A 58 17.65 -29.34 -14.85
N ARG A 59 16.94 -28.69 -13.93
CA ARG A 59 15.47 -28.69 -13.89
C ARG A 59 14.97 -27.26 -13.68
N PRO A 60 13.89 -26.83 -14.35
CA PRO A 60 13.29 -25.53 -14.07
C PRO A 60 12.87 -25.40 -12.61
N GLY A 61 13.19 -24.25 -11.99
CA GLY A 61 12.82 -23.93 -10.60
C GLY A 61 13.68 -24.61 -9.53
N VAL A 62 14.68 -25.40 -9.90
CA VAL A 62 15.63 -26.01 -8.96
C VAL A 62 17.03 -25.57 -9.34
N ALA A 63 17.77 -25.01 -8.39
CA ALA A 63 19.10 -24.49 -8.64
C ALA A 63 20.04 -25.64 -9.07
N PRO A 64 20.78 -25.49 -10.19
CA PRO A 64 21.67 -26.53 -10.66
C PRO A 64 22.88 -26.67 -9.75
N VAL A 65 23.23 -27.91 -9.40
CA VAL A 65 24.38 -28.22 -8.55
C VAL A 65 25.65 -28.32 -9.40
N ILE A 66 26.72 -27.63 -8.98
CA ILE A 66 28.01 -27.64 -9.67
C ILE A 66 28.70 -28.99 -9.43
N ARG A 67 28.80 -29.78 -10.51
CA ARG A 67 29.20 -31.20 -10.45
C ARG A 67 30.59 -31.47 -9.86
N HIS A 68 31.50 -30.51 -9.87
CA HIS A 68 32.89 -30.67 -9.39
C HIS A 68 33.14 -29.99 -8.02
N LEU A 69 32.12 -29.42 -7.38
CA LEU A 69 32.23 -28.74 -6.08
C LEU A 69 31.17 -29.22 -5.06
N ALA A 70 30.33 -30.19 -5.42
CA ALA A 70 29.26 -30.69 -4.57
C ALA A 70 29.62 -32.04 -3.94
N GLY A 71 29.54 -32.13 -2.62
CA GLY A 71 29.95 -33.31 -1.83
C GLY A 71 31.46 -33.43 -1.65
N ASP A 72 32.23 -32.37 -1.94
CA ASP A 72 33.65 -32.34 -1.61
C ASP A 72 33.80 -31.98 -0.13
N GLN A 73 34.65 -32.74 0.56
CA GLN A 73 34.97 -32.47 1.95
C GLN A 73 35.97 -31.33 2.01
N GLN A 74 35.59 -30.25 2.66
CA GLN A 74 36.46 -29.10 2.87
C GLN A 74 36.59 -28.82 4.36
N GLU A 75 37.82 -28.57 4.79
CA GLU A 75 38.10 -28.05 6.13
C GLU A 75 37.99 -26.52 6.09
N ILE A 76 37.08 -25.97 6.88
CA ILE A 76 36.88 -24.52 7.03
C ILE A 76 36.86 -24.23 8.53
N GLY A 77 37.70 -23.32 9.02
CA GLY A 77 37.73 -22.95 10.44
C GLY A 77 37.94 -24.14 11.40
N ARG A 78 38.77 -25.14 11.01
CA ARG A 78 39.05 -26.38 11.76
C ARG A 78 37.88 -27.37 11.88
N GLN A 79 36.83 -27.19 11.09
CA GLN A 79 35.70 -28.11 11.00
C GLN A 79 35.56 -28.63 9.57
N TRP A 80 35.26 -29.91 9.44
CA TRP A 80 35.02 -30.54 8.14
C TRP A 80 33.56 -30.42 7.73
N PHE A 81 33.34 -29.97 6.49
CA PHE A 81 32.02 -29.81 5.90
C PHE A 81 31.90 -30.60 4.60
N GLN A 82 30.70 -31.11 4.33
CA GLN A 82 30.25 -31.38 2.97
C GLN A 82 29.77 -30.07 2.35
N VAL A 83 30.43 -29.65 1.27
CA VAL A 83 30.07 -28.43 0.55
C VAL A 83 29.14 -28.79 -0.60
N VAL A 84 27.98 -28.13 -0.72
CA VAL A 84 27.13 -28.20 -1.90
C VAL A 84 27.11 -26.84 -2.57
N CYS A 85 27.64 -26.75 -3.79
CA CYS A 85 27.66 -25.52 -4.56
C CYS A 85 26.57 -25.52 -5.63
N TYR A 86 25.77 -24.46 -5.68
CA TYR A 86 24.72 -24.22 -6.68
C TYR A 86 25.16 -23.09 -7.62
N GLU A 87 24.89 -23.25 -8.91
CA GLU A 87 25.11 -22.22 -9.94
C GLU A 87 23.83 -21.38 -10.05
N LEU A 88 23.79 -20.27 -9.31
CA LEU A 88 22.65 -19.39 -9.21
C LEU A 88 23.08 -17.93 -8.96
N ALA A 89 22.70 -17.02 -9.86
CA ALA A 89 22.77 -15.58 -9.61
C ALA A 89 21.54 -15.17 -8.80
N ALA A 90 21.59 -15.37 -7.48
CA ALA A 90 20.51 -14.98 -6.60
C ALA A 90 20.56 -13.46 -6.38
N ASP A 91 19.45 -12.78 -6.66
CA ASP A 91 19.28 -11.36 -6.36
C ASP A 91 19.00 -11.16 -4.84
N TRP A 92 18.26 -12.10 -4.24
CA TRP A 92 17.98 -12.20 -2.80
C TRP A 92 17.44 -13.60 -2.46
N SER A 93 17.32 -13.91 -1.16
CA SER A 93 16.69 -15.13 -0.64
C SER A 93 15.29 -14.90 -0.05
N LEU A 94 14.49 -15.95 0.15
CA LEU A 94 13.24 -15.83 0.90
C LEU A 94 13.50 -15.40 2.35
N ALA A 95 14.65 -15.75 2.93
CA ALA A 95 15.06 -15.24 4.24
C ALA A 95 15.15 -13.71 4.25
N ASP A 96 15.76 -13.10 3.23
CA ASP A 96 15.84 -11.64 3.06
C ASP A 96 14.46 -11.01 2.88
N SER A 97 13.61 -11.64 2.05
CA SER A 97 12.24 -11.19 1.85
C SER A 97 11.48 -11.18 3.18
N LEU A 98 11.50 -12.28 3.94
CA LEU A 98 10.84 -12.38 5.24
C LEU A 98 11.44 -11.43 6.28
N ALA A 99 12.72 -11.07 6.19
CA ALA A 99 13.34 -10.07 7.05
C ALA A 99 12.88 -8.63 6.71
N SER A 100 12.44 -8.37 5.48
CA SER A 100 11.99 -7.05 5.03
C SER A 100 10.95 -6.42 5.96
N PRO A 101 11.02 -5.10 6.24
CA PRO A 101 9.97 -4.41 6.99
C PRO A 101 8.66 -4.28 6.20
N HIS A 102 8.69 -4.38 4.86
CA HIS A 102 7.54 -4.15 4.01
C HIS A 102 6.63 -5.38 3.88
N PRO A 103 5.38 -5.35 4.39
CA PRO A 103 4.48 -6.50 4.39
C PRO A 103 4.11 -6.99 2.98
N ILE A 104 3.85 -6.05 2.06
CA ILE A 104 3.51 -6.38 0.66
C ILE A 104 4.61 -7.20 0.00
N ARG A 105 5.89 -6.83 0.19
CA ARG A 105 7.03 -7.58 -0.34
C ARG A 105 7.07 -9.01 0.21
N ARG A 106 6.91 -9.16 1.54
CA ARG A 106 6.89 -10.48 2.20
C ARG A 106 5.83 -11.39 1.60
N LEU A 107 4.61 -10.89 1.49
CA LEU A 107 3.46 -11.64 0.99
C LEU A 107 3.60 -11.98 -0.50
N THR A 108 4.04 -11.01 -1.31
CA THR A 108 4.24 -11.20 -2.75
C THR A 108 5.28 -12.29 -3.01
N ASP A 109 6.46 -12.20 -2.39
CA ASP A 109 7.53 -13.17 -2.59
C ASP A 109 7.12 -14.56 -2.07
N MET A 110 6.40 -14.63 -0.95
CA MET A 110 5.88 -15.89 -0.42
C MET A 110 4.81 -16.52 -1.32
N ALA A 111 3.90 -15.72 -1.89
CA ALA A 111 2.90 -16.21 -2.84
C ALA A 111 3.57 -16.80 -4.08
N VAL A 112 4.57 -16.12 -4.65
CA VAL A 112 5.35 -16.62 -5.79
C VAL A 112 6.03 -17.96 -5.46
N VAL A 113 6.57 -18.11 -4.25
CA VAL A 113 7.14 -19.38 -3.77
C VAL A 113 6.07 -20.48 -3.72
N LEU A 114 4.93 -20.22 -3.11
CA LEU A 114 3.82 -21.18 -3.01
C LEU A 114 3.33 -21.63 -4.39
N ARG A 115 3.29 -20.74 -5.39
CA ARG A 115 2.96 -21.09 -6.78
C ARG A 115 4.00 -22.02 -7.44
N ALA A 116 5.26 -21.95 -7.03
CA ALA A 116 6.33 -22.80 -7.58
C ALA A 116 6.33 -24.22 -6.97
N VAL A 117 5.80 -24.39 -5.76
CA VAL A 117 5.81 -25.65 -4.99
C VAL A 117 5.24 -26.85 -5.75
N PRO A 118 4.08 -26.77 -6.45
CA PRO A 118 3.58 -27.91 -7.24
C PRO A 118 4.58 -28.39 -8.29
N GLY A 119 5.32 -27.46 -8.90
CA GLY A 119 6.41 -27.77 -9.81
C GLY A 119 7.58 -28.48 -9.12
N TRP A 120 7.92 -28.09 -7.90
CA TRP A 120 8.96 -28.75 -7.12
C TRP A 120 8.55 -30.17 -6.69
N TRP A 121 7.31 -30.35 -6.21
CA TRP A 121 6.76 -31.66 -5.83
C TRP A 121 6.61 -32.64 -6.99
N ALA A 122 6.41 -32.16 -8.22
CA ALA A 122 6.43 -33.01 -9.40
C ALA A 122 7.83 -33.62 -9.68
N ARG A 123 8.88 -33.10 -9.04
CA ARG A 123 10.29 -33.40 -9.35
C ARG A 123 11.07 -33.95 -8.15
N ALA A 124 10.56 -33.81 -6.93
CA ALA A 124 11.17 -34.29 -5.70
C ALA A 124 10.10 -34.73 -4.68
N ALA A 125 10.41 -35.79 -3.91
CA ALA A 125 9.56 -36.27 -2.82
C ALA A 125 9.94 -35.56 -1.51
N GLY A 126 9.24 -34.49 -1.19
CA GLY A 126 9.49 -33.66 -0.02
C GLY A 126 10.84 -32.93 -0.06
N PHE A 127 10.95 -31.80 0.63
CA PHE A 127 12.24 -31.10 0.74
C PHE A 127 12.47 -30.38 2.08
N LEU A 128 11.46 -30.27 2.95
CA LEU A 128 11.52 -29.63 4.27
C LEU A 128 12.19 -28.24 4.19
N PRO A 129 11.62 -27.31 3.41
CA PRO A 129 12.29 -26.05 3.13
C PRO A 129 12.44 -25.21 4.40
N THR A 130 13.55 -24.48 4.51
CA THR A 130 13.63 -23.26 5.31
C THR A 130 13.72 -22.03 4.38
N PRO A 131 13.55 -20.81 4.89
CA PRO A 131 13.67 -19.60 4.07
C PRO A 131 15.01 -19.47 3.34
N SER A 132 16.09 -19.98 3.93
CA SER A 132 17.43 -19.95 3.35
C SER A 132 17.60 -20.92 2.18
N ASP A 133 16.69 -21.89 2.04
CA ASP A 133 16.73 -22.90 0.98
C ASP A 133 16.11 -22.40 -0.34
N ILE A 134 15.57 -21.18 -0.36
CA ILE A 134 14.85 -20.61 -1.50
C ILE A 134 15.48 -19.26 -1.86
N ALA A 135 15.93 -19.15 -3.11
CA ALA A 135 16.57 -17.96 -3.66
C ALA A 135 15.84 -17.46 -4.91
N PHE A 136 15.90 -16.16 -5.18
CA PHE A 136 15.22 -15.54 -6.31
C PHE A 136 16.22 -15.10 -7.38
N THR A 137 15.92 -15.41 -8.64
CA THR A 137 16.62 -14.85 -9.81
C THR A 137 15.57 -14.22 -10.70
N HIS A 138 15.66 -12.90 -10.93
CA HIS A 138 14.68 -12.14 -11.70
C HIS A 138 13.23 -12.40 -11.22
N ARG A 139 13.02 -12.39 -9.89
CA ARG A 139 11.74 -12.72 -9.22
C ARG A 139 11.22 -14.15 -9.40
N THR A 140 11.99 -15.04 -10.03
CA THR A 140 11.63 -16.46 -10.13
C THR A 140 12.29 -17.23 -8.99
N PRO A 141 11.52 -17.95 -8.15
CA PRO A 141 12.07 -18.70 -7.03
C PRO A 141 12.77 -19.97 -7.52
N GLN A 142 13.93 -20.25 -6.95
CA GLN A 142 14.76 -21.42 -7.19
C GLN A 142 15.00 -22.14 -5.87
N LEU A 143 14.72 -23.44 -5.85
CA LEU A 143 14.96 -24.30 -4.69
C LEU A 143 16.41 -24.78 -4.66
N LEU A 144 17.13 -24.51 -3.56
CA LEU A 144 18.46 -25.03 -3.26
C LEU A 144 18.35 -26.44 -2.67
N VAL A 145 17.91 -27.39 -3.50
CA VAL A 145 17.45 -28.72 -3.05
C VAL A 145 18.58 -29.57 -2.45
N VAL A 146 18.25 -30.27 -1.37
CA VAL A 146 19.04 -31.40 -0.82
C VAL A 146 18.16 -32.64 -0.69
N PRO A 147 18.72 -33.86 -0.66
CA PRO A 147 17.93 -35.05 -0.43
C PRO A 147 17.25 -35.02 0.95
N ARG A 148 16.06 -35.60 1.05
CA ARG A 148 15.31 -35.71 2.30
C ARG A 148 15.90 -36.84 3.16
N TRP A 149 16.72 -36.49 4.15
CA TRP A 149 17.30 -37.45 5.11
C TRP A 149 16.48 -37.64 6.39
N GLY A 150 15.35 -36.94 6.51
CA GLY A 150 14.50 -36.92 7.71
C GLY A 150 14.80 -35.72 8.60
N VAL A 151 14.72 -35.91 9.92
CA VAL A 151 15.00 -34.87 10.92
C VAL A 151 16.50 -34.83 11.23
N PRO A 152 17.13 -33.65 11.33
CA PRO A 152 18.49 -33.52 11.86
C PRO A 152 18.65 -34.12 13.26
N SER A 153 19.88 -34.50 13.60
CA SER A 153 20.17 -35.00 14.96
C SER A 153 19.81 -33.95 16.02
N LEU A 154 19.51 -34.38 17.25
CA LEU A 154 19.24 -33.45 18.36
C LEU A 154 20.37 -32.43 18.53
N ARG A 155 21.63 -32.88 18.42
CA ARG A 155 22.79 -31.98 18.44
C ARG A 155 22.69 -30.92 17.33
N ALA A 156 22.39 -31.33 16.09
CA ALA A 156 22.27 -30.40 14.97
C ALA A 156 21.11 -29.40 15.13
N LEU A 157 20.01 -29.81 15.77
CA LEU A 157 18.88 -28.92 16.09
C LEU A 157 19.23 -27.92 17.19
N PHE A 158 19.95 -28.35 18.24
CA PHE A 158 20.36 -27.45 19.32
C PHE A 158 21.45 -26.46 18.90
N MET A 159 22.28 -26.81 17.91
CA MET A 159 23.26 -25.91 17.32
C MET A 159 22.65 -24.84 16.42
N ALA A 160 21.43 -25.05 15.91
CA ALA A 160 20.69 -24.13 15.06
C ALA A 160 19.18 -24.23 15.38
N PRO A 161 18.74 -23.72 16.55
CA PRO A 161 17.41 -23.96 17.09
C PRO A 161 16.29 -23.46 16.18
N GLU A 162 16.55 -22.46 15.35
CA GLU A 162 15.60 -21.95 14.35
C GLU A 162 15.03 -23.03 13.42
N ARG A 163 15.76 -24.13 13.18
CA ARG A 163 15.28 -25.28 12.40
C ARG A 163 14.03 -25.91 13.00
N ILE A 164 13.94 -25.92 14.33
CA ILE A 164 12.85 -26.54 15.09
C ILE A 164 11.51 -25.91 14.71
N CYS A 165 11.49 -24.61 14.42
CA CYS A 165 10.28 -23.90 13.99
C CYS A 165 9.65 -24.50 12.72
N TYR A 166 10.46 -25.02 11.80
CA TYR A 166 9.96 -25.53 10.51
C TYR A 166 9.68 -27.04 10.54
N LEU A 167 9.89 -27.71 11.67
CA LEU A 167 9.63 -29.14 11.82
C LEU A 167 8.20 -29.39 12.27
N ALA A 168 7.46 -30.14 11.46
CA ALA A 168 6.11 -30.51 11.82
C ALA A 168 6.10 -31.38 13.11
N PRO A 169 5.12 -31.20 14.01
CA PRO A 169 5.06 -31.92 15.29
C PRO A 169 5.16 -33.44 15.14
N GLN A 170 4.45 -34.01 14.15
CA GLN A 170 4.48 -35.44 13.87
C GLN A 170 5.89 -35.94 13.48
N LEU A 171 6.67 -35.09 12.79
CA LEU A 171 8.01 -35.44 12.35
C LEU A 171 8.99 -35.48 13.54
N LEU A 172 8.82 -34.58 14.52
CA LEU A 172 9.53 -34.61 15.81
C LEU A 172 9.17 -35.85 16.64
N LEU A 173 7.93 -36.34 16.51
CA LEU A 173 7.47 -37.59 17.14
C LEU A 173 7.87 -38.85 16.36
N GLY A 174 8.62 -38.71 15.25
CA GLY A 174 9.10 -39.84 14.44
C GLY A 174 8.09 -40.41 13.45
N VAL A 175 6.91 -39.80 13.30
CA VAL A 175 5.91 -40.16 12.29
C VAL A 175 6.30 -39.48 10.98
N ARG A 176 6.39 -40.27 9.90
CA ARG A 176 6.80 -39.78 8.57
C ARG A 176 5.73 -40.07 7.55
N ASP A 177 5.47 -39.10 6.68
CA ASP A 177 4.77 -39.35 5.42
C ASP A 177 5.79 -39.67 4.31
N ASP A 178 5.50 -40.68 3.50
CA ASP A 178 6.34 -41.12 2.38
C ASP A 178 6.47 -40.01 1.32
N SER A 179 5.41 -39.21 1.13
CA SER A 179 5.43 -38.14 0.13
C SER A 179 6.22 -36.90 0.58
N GLY A 180 6.21 -36.61 1.89
CA GLY A 180 6.89 -35.44 2.46
C GLY A 180 6.14 -34.12 2.28
N ARG A 181 4.99 -34.14 1.60
CA ARG A 181 4.27 -32.93 1.21
C ARG A 181 3.58 -32.26 2.39
N ALA A 182 3.05 -33.05 3.32
CA ALA A 182 2.44 -32.51 4.53
C ALA A 182 3.48 -31.76 5.37
N GLU A 183 4.70 -32.29 5.48
CA GLU A 183 5.77 -31.61 6.21
C GLU A 183 6.30 -30.37 5.48
N ASP A 184 6.37 -30.40 4.14
CA ASP A 184 6.66 -29.21 3.34
C ASP A 184 5.59 -28.12 3.56
N MET A 185 4.31 -28.49 3.53
CA MET A 185 3.21 -27.57 3.79
C MET A 185 3.25 -26.96 5.19
N TYR A 186 3.67 -27.73 6.20
CA TYR A 186 3.90 -27.18 7.54
C TYR A 186 4.98 -26.09 7.50
N ALA A 187 6.14 -26.40 6.92
CA ALA A 187 7.25 -25.44 6.85
C ALA A 187 6.85 -24.18 6.05
N LEU A 188 6.14 -24.35 4.93
CA LEU A 188 5.60 -23.24 4.13
C LEU A 188 4.57 -22.41 4.91
N ALA A 189 3.70 -23.04 5.71
CA ALA A 189 2.76 -22.33 6.58
C ALA A 189 3.49 -21.48 7.63
N VAL A 190 4.58 -21.99 8.22
CA VAL A 190 5.43 -21.22 9.13
C VAL A 190 6.05 -20.01 8.42
N MET A 191 6.54 -20.18 7.19
CA MET A 191 7.07 -19.06 6.40
C MET A 191 5.99 -18.02 6.06
N SER A 192 4.78 -18.47 5.71
CA SER A 192 3.62 -17.60 5.52
C SER A 192 3.27 -16.85 6.81
N LEU A 193 3.27 -17.51 7.97
CA LEU A 193 3.05 -16.86 9.27
C LEU A 193 4.08 -15.75 9.52
N ARG A 194 5.35 -15.96 9.13
CA ARG A 194 6.42 -14.94 9.26
C ARG A 194 6.16 -13.68 8.44
N CYS A 195 5.29 -13.72 7.44
CA CYS A 195 4.85 -12.53 6.72
C CYS A 195 4.02 -11.60 7.62
N PHE A 196 3.29 -12.18 8.58
CA PHE A 196 2.36 -11.49 9.47
C PHE A 196 2.90 -11.27 10.88
N ALA A 197 3.73 -12.19 11.39
CA ALA A 197 4.19 -12.18 12.78
C ALA A 197 5.68 -12.51 12.91
N ARG A 198 6.26 -12.17 14.07
CA ARG A 198 7.61 -12.64 14.45
C ARG A 198 7.51 -14.05 15.02
N LEU A 199 8.53 -14.86 14.74
CA LEU A 199 8.67 -16.15 15.41
C LEU A 199 8.98 -15.93 16.89
N PRO A 200 8.50 -16.81 17.77
CA PRO A 200 8.83 -16.74 19.19
C PRO A 200 10.32 -16.99 19.44
N SER A 201 10.88 -16.29 20.42
CA SER A 201 12.25 -16.48 20.89
C SER A 201 12.23 -17.27 22.18
N TRP A 202 12.58 -18.56 22.11
CA TRP A 202 12.67 -19.45 23.28
C TRP A 202 14.03 -20.14 23.33
N GLU A 203 14.40 -20.57 24.54
CA GLU A 203 15.53 -21.46 24.72
C GLU A 203 15.33 -22.77 23.94
N PRO A 204 16.40 -23.36 23.34
CA PRO A 204 16.27 -24.50 22.42
C PRO A 204 15.47 -25.68 22.96
N GLY A 205 15.60 -25.99 24.26
CA GLY A 205 14.84 -27.08 24.90
C GLY A 205 13.34 -26.80 25.01
N GLU A 206 12.96 -25.56 25.34
CA GLU A 206 11.56 -25.14 25.38
C GLU A 206 10.97 -25.06 23.97
N LEU A 207 11.75 -24.56 23.00
CA LEU A 207 11.39 -24.53 21.59
C LEU A 207 11.04 -25.93 21.08
N MET A 208 11.88 -26.92 21.39
CA MET A 208 11.66 -28.33 21.05
C MET A 208 10.38 -28.89 21.67
N ALA A 209 10.22 -28.71 22.99
CA ALA A 209 9.07 -29.23 23.71
C ALA A 209 7.75 -28.64 23.18
N ARG A 210 7.73 -27.33 22.89
CA ARG A 210 6.56 -26.65 22.34
C ARG A 210 6.27 -27.06 20.89
N ALA A 211 7.29 -27.22 20.06
CA ALA A 211 7.12 -27.67 18.68
C ALA A 211 6.51 -29.08 18.64
N ALA A 212 7.02 -30.00 19.47
CA ALA A 212 6.48 -31.36 19.57
C ALA A 212 5.01 -31.40 20.05
N CYS A 213 4.62 -30.46 20.91
CA CYS A 213 3.25 -30.35 21.44
C CYS A 213 2.32 -29.44 20.61
N SER A 214 2.73 -29.00 19.41
CA SER A 214 1.94 -28.07 18.56
C SER A 214 1.56 -26.75 19.27
N ALA A 215 2.35 -26.33 20.25
CA ALA A 215 2.09 -25.15 21.08
C ALA A 215 2.95 -23.94 20.69
N LEU A 216 3.65 -24.02 19.56
CA LEU A 216 4.63 -23.02 19.12
C LEU A 216 3.98 -21.71 18.66
N TYR A 217 2.81 -21.80 18.02
CA TYR A 217 2.20 -20.68 17.29
C TYR A 217 0.84 -20.26 17.83
N SER A 218 0.54 -20.55 19.10
CA SER A 218 -0.71 -20.07 19.71
C SER A 218 -0.83 -18.54 19.55
N SER A 219 -1.99 -18.07 19.08
CA SER A 219 -2.27 -16.67 18.68
C SER A 219 -1.81 -15.61 19.69
N ASP A 220 -1.89 -15.91 20.99
CA ASP A 220 -1.53 -14.98 22.07
C ASP A 220 -0.02 -14.71 22.19
N ARG A 221 0.81 -15.45 21.45
CA ARG A 221 2.28 -15.46 21.62
C ARG A 221 3.06 -14.95 20.42
N CYS A 222 2.40 -14.73 19.29
CA CYS A 222 3.03 -14.22 18.08
C CYS A 222 2.88 -12.70 18.01
N GLU A 223 3.99 -11.96 18.11
CA GLU A 223 3.98 -10.52 17.94
C GLU A 223 3.67 -10.17 16.47
N SER A 224 2.57 -9.46 16.24
CA SER A 224 2.22 -8.98 14.90
C SER A 224 3.28 -8.01 14.36
N ARG A 225 3.64 -8.21 13.09
CA ARG A 225 4.47 -7.30 12.29
C ARG A 225 3.65 -6.35 11.42
N LEU A 226 2.33 -6.53 11.40
CA LEU A 226 1.43 -5.68 10.62
C LEU A 226 0.99 -4.44 11.42
N PRO A 227 0.86 -3.28 10.75
CA PRO A 227 0.13 -2.13 11.28
C PRO A 227 -1.26 -2.50 11.80
N SER A 228 -1.78 -1.68 12.71
CA SER A 228 -3.06 -1.93 13.39
C SER A 228 -4.22 -2.09 12.42
N TRP A 229 -4.26 -1.28 11.36
CA TRP A 229 -5.33 -1.29 10.38
C TRP A 229 -5.30 -2.54 9.50
N MET A 230 -4.12 -2.99 9.07
CA MET A 230 -3.97 -4.18 8.21
C MET A 230 -4.44 -5.45 8.92
N ARG A 231 -4.26 -5.54 10.25
CA ARG A 231 -4.75 -6.66 11.05
C ARG A 231 -6.29 -6.82 11.03
N ARG A 232 -7.01 -5.74 10.72
CA ARG A 232 -8.48 -5.74 10.67
C ARG A 232 -9.03 -6.11 9.29
N LEU A 233 -8.17 -6.23 8.28
CA LEU A 233 -8.57 -6.64 6.94
C LEU A 233 -9.07 -8.09 6.97
N GLU A 234 -10.17 -8.34 6.27
CA GLU A 234 -10.79 -9.66 6.27
C GLU A 234 -9.93 -10.68 5.52
N ALA A 235 -9.27 -10.28 4.41
CA ALA A 235 -8.30 -11.15 3.74
C ALA A 235 -7.17 -11.62 4.67
N VAL A 236 -6.65 -10.72 5.51
CA VAL A 236 -5.59 -11.06 6.49
C VAL A 236 -6.10 -12.05 7.53
N ARG A 237 -7.31 -11.85 8.05
CA ARG A 237 -7.94 -12.79 9.00
C ARG A 237 -8.14 -14.18 8.37
N GLN A 238 -8.59 -14.24 7.12
CA GLN A 238 -8.78 -15.50 6.40
C GLN A 238 -7.46 -16.21 6.12
N ALA A 239 -6.42 -15.47 5.71
CA ALA A 239 -5.09 -16.03 5.50
C ALA A 239 -4.50 -16.59 6.80
N LEU A 240 -4.61 -15.86 7.92
CA LEU A 240 -4.15 -16.32 9.22
C LEU A 240 -4.92 -17.57 9.70
N ALA A 241 -6.24 -17.61 9.54
CA ALA A 241 -7.04 -18.78 9.89
C ALA A 241 -6.65 -20.03 9.07
N ALA A 242 -6.37 -19.86 7.77
CA ALA A 242 -5.87 -20.94 6.92
C ALA A 242 -4.48 -21.41 7.37
N ILE A 243 -3.57 -20.47 7.69
CA ILE A 243 -2.24 -20.78 8.21
C ILE A 243 -2.33 -21.53 9.54
N ASP A 244 -3.17 -21.08 10.47
CA ASP A 244 -3.36 -21.72 11.78
C ASP A 244 -3.88 -23.16 11.62
N ALA A 245 -4.78 -23.40 10.66
CA ALA A 245 -5.24 -24.75 10.34
C ALA A 245 -4.10 -25.65 9.82
N LEU A 246 -3.16 -25.12 9.02
CA LEU A 246 -1.98 -25.85 8.55
C LEU A 246 -0.97 -26.12 9.68
N LEU A 247 -0.89 -25.25 10.67
CA LEU A 247 0.02 -25.35 11.82
C LEU A 247 -0.55 -26.19 12.98
N ALA A 248 -1.83 -26.55 12.93
CA ALA A 248 -2.50 -27.37 13.92
C ALA A 248 -1.85 -28.77 14.10
N HIS A 249 -2.16 -29.44 15.20
CA HIS A 249 -1.61 -30.77 15.46
C HIS A 249 -2.02 -31.80 14.40
N ASP A 250 -3.31 -31.78 14.00
CA ASP A 250 -3.85 -32.69 12.99
C ASP A 250 -3.25 -32.41 11.59
N PRO A 251 -2.60 -33.39 10.94
CA PRO A 251 -2.03 -33.23 9.61
C PRO A 251 -3.07 -33.19 8.48
N SER A 252 -4.35 -33.48 8.73
CA SER A 252 -5.39 -33.59 7.70
C SER A 252 -5.47 -32.35 6.79
N ALA A 253 -5.44 -31.14 7.38
CA ALA A 253 -5.48 -29.88 6.63
C ALA A 253 -4.26 -29.70 5.71
N ARG A 254 -3.07 -30.18 6.13
CA ARG A 254 -1.83 -30.11 5.35
C ARG A 254 -1.86 -31.02 4.14
N ALA A 255 -2.62 -32.11 4.18
CA ALA A 255 -2.76 -33.05 3.07
C ALA A 255 -3.78 -32.59 2.02
N THR A 256 -4.72 -31.73 2.39
CA THR A 256 -5.83 -31.31 1.52
C THR A 256 -5.67 -29.94 0.90
N MET A 257 -5.01 -29.00 1.58
CA MET A 257 -4.80 -27.64 1.05
C MET A 257 -3.74 -27.64 -0.07
N ALA A 258 -4.09 -27.10 -1.23
CA ALA A 258 -3.11 -26.88 -2.28
C ALA A 258 -2.24 -25.65 -1.94
N PRO A 259 -0.92 -25.66 -2.21
CA PRO A 259 -0.06 -24.49 -2.05
C PRO A 259 -0.59 -23.26 -2.81
N THR A 260 -1.21 -23.49 -3.97
CA THR A 260 -1.83 -22.45 -4.79
C THR A 260 -2.95 -21.73 -4.07
N ASP A 261 -3.79 -22.45 -3.31
CA ASP A 261 -4.92 -21.84 -2.59
C ASP A 261 -4.42 -20.91 -1.47
N LEU A 262 -3.33 -21.28 -0.81
CA LEU A 262 -2.67 -20.41 0.14
C LEU A 262 -2.04 -19.19 -0.57
N ALA A 263 -1.46 -19.37 -1.76
CA ALA A 263 -0.94 -18.26 -2.56
C ALA A 263 -2.06 -17.27 -2.94
N ASP A 264 -3.23 -17.76 -3.37
CA ASP A 264 -4.42 -16.95 -3.67
C ASP A 264 -4.90 -16.14 -2.44
N LEU A 265 -4.79 -16.70 -1.23
CA LEU A 265 -5.07 -15.97 0.01
C LEU A 265 -4.05 -14.85 0.27
N LEU A 266 -2.75 -15.11 0.06
CA LEU A 266 -1.71 -14.11 0.26
C LEU A 266 -1.76 -12.98 -0.79
N GLU A 267 -2.09 -13.30 -2.04
CA GLU A 267 -2.26 -12.33 -3.12
C GLU A 267 -3.45 -11.39 -2.85
N ARG A 268 -4.59 -11.93 -2.39
CA ARG A 268 -5.73 -11.11 -1.93
C ARG A 268 -5.36 -10.19 -0.77
N CYS A 269 -4.54 -10.65 0.17
CA CYS A 269 -4.01 -9.77 1.22
C CYS A 269 -3.21 -8.61 0.63
N VAL A 270 -2.38 -8.85 -0.39
CA VAL A 270 -1.59 -7.79 -1.05
C VAL A 270 -2.51 -6.75 -1.70
N GLU A 271 -3.55 -7.21 -2.41
CA GLU A 271 -4.54 -6.33 -3.05
C GLU A 271 -5.27 -5.42 -2.04
N GLU A 272 -5.69 -5.98 -0.90
CA GLU A 272 -6.37 -5.22 0.17
C GLU A 272 -5.41 -4.40 1.06
N MET A 273 -4.10 -4.60 0.94
CA MET A 273 -3.10 -3.82 1.67
C MET A 273 -2.74 -2.50 0.99
N ASP A 274 -3.25 -2.23 -0.21
CA ASP A 274 -3.22 -0.87 -0.77
C ASP A 274 -4.35 -0.05 -0.12
N PRO A 275 -4.02 0.94 0.73
CA PRO A 275 -5.03 1.69 1.45
C PRO A 275 -5.88 2.58 0.54
N VAL A 276 -5.32 3.10 -0.56
CA VAL A 276 -6.06 3.96 -1.50
C VAL A 276 -7.05 3.10 -2.27
N ALA A 277 -6.60 1.97 -2.81
CA ALA A 277 -7.46 1.04 -3.53
C ALA A 277 -8.59 0.49 -2.64
N THR A 278 -8.27 0.13 -1.39
CA THR A 278 -9.24 -0.43 -0.44
C THR A 278 -10.28 0.60 0.00
N VAL A 279 -9.85 1.83 0.31
CA VAL A 279 -10.79 2.92 0.64
C VAL A 279 -11.66 3.27 -0.58
N ALA A 280 -11.09 3.27 -1.79
CA ALA A 280 -11.85 3.52 -3.01
C ALA A 280 -12.87 2.41 -3.29
N ALA A 281 -12.52 1.14 -3.06
CA ALA A 281 -13.43 0.01 -3.19
C ALA A 281 -14.61 0.09 -2.20
N LEU A 282 -14.33 0.44 -0.93
CA LEU A 282 -15.39 0.66 0.07
C LEU A 282 -16.31 1.83 -0.30
N ARG A 283 -15.74 2.93 -0.81
CA ARG A 283 -16.51 4.08 -1.33
C ARG A 283 -17.43 3.65 -2.48
N ALA A 284 -16.90 2.90 -3.46
CA ALA A 284 -17.66 2.42 -4.62
C ALA A 284 -18.81 1.46 -4.24
N GLN A 285 -18.68 0.74 -3.13
CA GLN A 285 -19.74 -0.11 -2.57
C GLN A 285 -20.80 0.67 -1.76
N GLY A 286 -20.70 2.01 -1.69
CA GLY A 286 -21.61 2.85 -0.89
C GLY A 286 -21.31 2.83 0.62
N ARG A 287 -20.18 2.25 1.05
CA ARG A 287 -19.79 2.11 2.46
C ARG A 287 -18.90 3.27 2.91
N ALA A 288 -19.34 4.50 2.65
CA ALA A 288 -18.55 5.72 2.87
C ALA A 288 -18.05 5.90 4.32
N LYS A 289 -18.86 5.53 5.33
CA LYS A 289 -18.45 5.61 6.75
C LYS A 289 -17.28 4.69 7.06
N GLU A 290 -17.35 3.45 6.61
CA GLU A 290 -16.29 2.45 6.83
C GLU A 290 -15.02 2.82 6.05
N ALA A 291 -15.19 3.33 4.82
CA ALA A 291 -14.08 3.86 4.02
C ALA A 291 -13.35 4.99 4.76
N MET A 292 -14.10 5.92 5.37
CA MET A 292 -13.54 7.02 6.14
C MET A 292 -12.87 6.56 7.45
N GLU A 293 -13.47 5.63 8.18
CA GLU A 293 -12.86 5.05 9.40
C GLU A 293 -11.55 4.33 9.10
N LEU A 294 -11.50 3.58 7.99
CA LEU A 294 -10.27 2.96 7.52
C LEU A 294 -9.24 4.03 7.15
N ALA A 295 -9.61 5.01 6.31
CA ALA A 295 -8.72 6.08 5.90
C ALA A 295 -8.11 6.83 7.10
N ARG A 296 -8.93 7.21 8.09
CA ARG A 296 -8.45 7.84 9.33
C ARG A 296 -7.44 6.98 10.06
N THR A 297 -7.65 5.67 10.14
CA THR A 297 -6.71 4.78 10.82
C THR A 297 -5.39 4.69 10.04
N VAL A 298 -5.45 4.55 8.72
CA VAL A 298 -4.24 4.48 7.89
C VAL A 298 -3.45 5.79 7.97
N LEU A 299 -4.12 6.93 7.88
CA LEU A 299 -3.51 8.27 7.90
C LEU A 299 -2.81 8.62 9.23
N ILE A 300 -3.00 7.83 10.29
CA ILE A 300 -2.22 7.93 11.53
C ILE A 300 -0.83 7.33 11.34
N ASP A 301 -0.75 6.18 10.68
CA ASP A 301 0.49 5.40 10.50
C ASP A 301 1.25 5.83 9.24
N ASP A 302 0.54 6.14 8.15
CA ASP A 302 1.09 6.43 6.83
C ASP A 302 0.25 7.50 6.08
N PRO A 303 0.60 8.80 6.24
CA PRO A 303 -0.10 9.88 5.58
C PRO A 303 0.30 9.96 4.09
N SER A 304 -0.51 9.38 3.20
CA SER A 304 -0.31 9.50 1.76
C SER A 304 -1.17 10.60 1.14
N TYR A 305 -0.62 11.32 0.16
CA TYR A 305 -1.32 12.40 -0.55
C TYR A 305 -2.62 11.92 -1.21
N GLU A 306 -2.57 10.80 -1.92
CA GLU A 306 -3.74 10.23 -2.61
C GLU A 306 -4.83 9.82 -1.63
N LEU A 307 -4.47 9.25 -0.48
CA LEU A 307 -5.44 8.89 0.54
C LEU A 307 -6.05 10.12 1.21
N LEU A 308 -5.27 11.19 1.42
CA LEU A 308 -5.79 12.45 1.94
C LEU A 308 -6.83 13.08 1.00
N LEU A 309 -6.55 13.08 -0.31
CA LEU A 309 -7.51 13.56 -1.32
C LEU A 309 -8.79 12.71 -1.33
N LEU A 310 -8.64 11.38 -1.35
CA LEU A 310 -9.77 10.46 -1.36
C LEU A 310 -10.63 10.60 -0.10
N ALA A 311 -10.00 10.67 1.08
CA ALA A 311 -10.68 10.86 2.35
C ALA A 311 -11.39 12.22 2.41
N ALA A 312 -10.78 13.28 1.88
CA ALA A 312 -11.41 14.58 1.80
C ALA A 312 -12.67 14.57 0.91
N ALA A 313 -12.60 13.92 -0.25
CA ALA A 313 -13.75 13.76 -1.12
C ALA A 313 -14.88 12.98 -0.42
N ILE A 314 -14.54 11.88 0.28
CA ILE A 314 -15.50 11.10 1.08
C ILE A 314 -16.16 11.96 2.17
N ALA A 315 -15.37 12.78 2.87
CA ALA A 315 -15.87 13.68 3.90
C ALA A 315 -16.92 14.65 3.34
N VAL A 316 -16.64 15.24 2.19
CA VAL A 316 -17.44 16.31 1.59
C VAL A 316 -18.67 15.74 0.89
N ASP A 317 -18.47 14.85 -0.07
CA ASP A 317 -19.49 14.44 -1.04
C ASP A 317 -20.52 13.47 -0.40
N GLU A 318 -20.04 12.47 0.35
CA GLU A 318 -20.90 11.42 0.91
C GLU A 318 -21.27 11.64 2.37
N LEU A 319 -20.37 12.21 3.18
CA LEU A 319 -20.60 12.39 4.62
C LEU A 319 -21.11 13.79 4.98
N GLY A 320 -21.06 14.75 4.05
CA GLY A 320 -21.53 16.13 4.28
C GLY A 320 -20.74 16.85 5.38
N ASN A 321 -19.48 16.50 5.60
CA ASN A 321 -18.56 17.09 6.56
C ASN A 321 -17.46 17.92 5.86
N PRO A 322 -17.78 19.13 5.36
CA PRO A 322 -16.83 19.95 4.62
C PRO A 322 -15.65 20.45 5.48
N LEU A 323 -15.82 20.54 6.81
CA LEU A 323 -14.76 20.98 7.73
C LEU A 323 -13.61 19.97 7.74
N GLU A 324 -13.94 18.70 7.97
CA GLU A 324 -12.96 17.63 7.94
C GLU A 324 -12.36 17.46 6.55
N GLY A 325 -13.17 17.63 5.50
CA GLY A 325 -12.68 17.67 4.12
C GLY A 325 -11.60 18.73 3.91
N LEU A 326 -11.83 19.96 4.37
CA LEU A 326 -10.86 21.05 4.29
C LEU A 326 -9.59 20.73 5.08
N GLU A 327 -9.69 20.20 6.30
CA GLU A 327 -8.52 19.83 7.12
C GLU A 327 -7.67 18.74 6.44
N LEU A 328 -8.30 17.75 5.83
CA LEU A 328 -7.61 16.70 5.07
C LEU A 328 -6.91 17.28 3.82
N LEU A 329 -7.55 18.21 3.11
CA LEU A 329 -6.95 18.90 1.98
C LEU A 329 -5.79 19.82 2.39
N GLU A 330 -5.90 20.50 3.54
CA GLU A 330 -4.79 21.29 4.09
C GLU A 330 -3.57 20.41 4.39
N ARG A 331 -3.79 19.22 4.96
CA ARG A 331 -2.73 18.22 5.14
C ARG A 331 -2.15 17.74 3.81
N ALA A 332 -2.98 17.54 2.78
CA ALA A 332 -2.51 17.14 1.45
C ALA A 332 -1.63 18.23 0.81
N VAL A 333 -2.03 19.50 0.91
CA VAL A 333 -1.23 20.66 0.48
C VAL A 333 0.11 20.74 1.22
N LEU A 334 0.13 20.48 2.52
CA LEU A 334 1.37 20.47 3.30
C LEU A 334 2.30 19.33 2.90
N ALA A 335 1.75 18.16 2.57
CA ALA A 335 2.53 17.00 2.13
C ALA A 335 3.15 17.22 0.74
N GLU A 336 2.39 17.77 -0.21
CA GLU A 336 2.83 17.98 -1.60
C GLU A 336 2.43 19.37 -2.13
N PRO A 337 3.14 20.45 -1.75
CA PRO A 337 2.76 21.83 -2.07
C PRO A 337 2.76 22.19 -3.56
N ARG A 338 3.37 21.35 -4.41
CA ARG A 338 3.46 21.58 -5.86
C ARG A 338 2.33 20.94 -6.65
N ARG A 339 1.56 20.05 -6.02
CA ARG A 339 0.46 19.33 -6.66
C ARG A 339 -0.82 20.16 -6.57
N ARG A 340 -1.45 20.39 -7.73
CA ARG A 340 -2.59 21.31 -7.87
C ARG A 340 -3.92 20.69 -7.48
N GLU A 341 -3.99 19.37 -7.43
CA GLU A 341 -5.21 18.59 -7.20
C GLU A 341 -5.85 18.94 -5.85
N ALA A 342 -5.05 19.07 -4.79
CA ALA A 342 -5.52 19.49 -3.48
C ALA A 342 -6.06 20.93 -3.49
N TYR A 343 -5.38 21.86 -4.16
CA TYR A 343 -5.86 23.24 -4.29
C TYR A 343 -7.16 23.31 -5.12
N ALA A 344 -7.26 22.56 -6.21
CA ALA A 344 -8.48 22.46 -7.01
C ALA A 344 -9.65 21.91 -6.18
N ALA A 345 -9.42 20.89 -5.36
CA ALA A 345 -10.44 20.36 -4.45
C ALA A 345 -10.82 21.38 -3.36
N GLN A 346 -9.85 22.11 -2.77
CA GLN A 346 -10.13 23.18 -1.80
C GLN A 346 -11.00 24.27 -2.40
N PHE A 347 -10.69 24.68 -3.64
CA PHE A 347 -11.46 25.69 -4.35
C PHE A 347 -12.87 25.18 -4.71
N ALA A 348 -13.01 23.90 -5.05
CA ALA A 348 -14.30 23.29 -5.37
C ALA A 348 -15.27 23.32 -4.18
N LEU A 349 -14.79 23.31 -2.93
CA LEU A 349 -15.63 23.46 -1.74
C LEU A 349 -16.46 24.75 -1.77
N VAL A 350 -15.92 25.83 -2.34
CA VAL A 350 -16.60 27.14 -2.42
C VAL A 350 -17.75 27.12 -3.42
N ARG A 351 -17.67 26.23 -4.42
CA ARG A 351 -18.71 26.07 -5.44
C ARG A 351 -19.94 25.36 -4.87
N ASP A 352 -19.76 24.59 -3.79
CA ASP A 352 -20.88 23.98 -3.07
C ASP A 352 -21.47 25.00 -2.07
N SER A 353 -22.69 25.45 -2.37
CA SER A 353 -23.44 26.40 -1.54
C SER A 353 -23.63 25.93 -0.10
N ARG A 354 -23.58 24.62 0.17
CA ARG A 354 -23.64 24.07 1.54
C ARG A 354 -22.42 24.43 2.37
N ALA A 355 -21.23 24.41 1.79
CA ALA A 355 -20.00 24.77 2.50
C ALA A 355 -19.97 26.26 2.85
N VAL A 356 -20.47 27.12 1.95
CA VAL A 356 -20.60 28.57 2.17
C VAL A 356 -21.59 28.86 3.30
N VAL A 357 -22.74 28.19 3.32
CA VAL A 357 -23.74 28.32 4.41
C VAL A 357 -23.18 27.81 5.74
N MET A 358 -22.42 26.71 5.75
CA MET A 358 -21.73 26.25 6.96
C MET A 358 -20.66 27.22 7.44
N ALA A 359 -19.88 27.81 6.55
CA ALA A 359 -18.89 28.81 6.93
C ALA A 359 -19.53 30.03 7.61
N GLN A 360 -20.67 30.50 7.10
CA GLN A 360 -21.44 31.60 7.70
C GLN A 360 -22.02 31.23 9.07
N LEU A 361 -22.52 30.00 9.23
CA LEU A 361 -23.04 29.52 10.51
C LEU A 361 -21.93 29.28 11.54
N VAL A 362 -20.76 28.80 11.10
CA VAL A 362 -19.59 28.60 11.96
C VAL A 362 -18.95 29.93 12.35
N GLU A 363 -18.94 30.96 11.51
CA GLU A 363 -18.42 32.29 11.86
C GLU A 363 -19.11 32.90 13.10
N ALA A 364 -20.41 32.62 13.28
CA ALA A 364 -21.15 33.04 14.46
C ALA A 364 -20.67 32.36 15.76
N VAL A 365 -19.94 31.24 15.65
CA VAL A 365 -19.46 30.42 16.77
C VAL A 365 -17.94 30.49 16.92
N ASP A 366 -17.19 30.49 15.81
CA ASP A 366 -15.72 30.55 15.74
C ASP A 366 -15.23 31.35 14.50
N PRO A 367 -14.90 32.64 14.68
CA PRO A 367 -14.35 33.50 13.63
C PRO A 367 -12.95 33.10 13.13
N SER A 368 -12.26 32.17 13.80
CA SER A 368 -10.94 31.70 13.35
C SER A 368 -11.07 30.70 12.19
N PHE A 369 -12.13 29.89 12.19
CA PHE A 369 -12.40 28.95 11.10
C PHE A 369 -12.71 29.68 9.79
N ALA A 370 -13.60 30.67 9.84
CA ALA A 370 -13.99 31.44 8.65
C ALA A 370 -12.76 32.10 7.99
N ARG A 371 -11.82 32.62 8.79
CA ARG A 371 -10.54 33.15 8.30
C ARG A 371 -9.65 32.07 7.67
N ARG A 372 -9.55 30.88 8.28
CA ARG A 372 -8.80 29.76 7.69
C ARG A 372 -9.38 29.34 6.34
N LEU A 373 -10.71 29.26 6.24
CA LEU A 373 -11.37 28.98 4.97
C LEU A 373 -11.08 30.08 3.95
N ASP A 374 -11.23 31.35 4.32
CA ASP A 374 -10.93 32.50 3.45
C ASP A 374 -9.49 32.41 2.91
N ASP A 375 -8.50 32.21 3.78
CA ASP A 375 -7.09 32.09 3.41
C ASP A 375 -6.83 30.87 2.52
N SER A 376 -7.43 29.72 2.84
CA SER A 376 -7.30 28.49 2.06
C SER A 376 -7.90 28.62 0.66
N VAL A 377 -9.08 29.23 0.53
CA VAL A 377 -9.75 29.47 -0.75
C VAL A 377 -8.95 30.38 -1.66
N LEU A 378 -8.46 31.49 -1.12
CA LEU A 378 -7.70 32.48 -1.88
C LEU A 378 -6.36 31.89 -2.34
N ARG A 379 -5.65 31.24 -1.43
CA ARG A 379 -4.41 30.53 -1.74
C ARG A 379 -4.65 29.43 -2.78
N ALA A 380 -5.73 28.67 -2.65
CA ALA A 380 -6.08 27.62 -3.60
C ALA A 380 -6.31 28.18 -5.00
N PHE A 381 -7.09 29.25 -5.13
CA PHE A 381 -7.32 29.93 -6.40
C PHE A 381 -6.02 30.40 -7.05
N ASP A 382 -5.13 31.04 -6.28
CA ASP A 382 -3.84 31.54 -6.80
C ASP A 382 -2.92 30.42 -7.31
N GLN A 383 -3.07 29.18 -6.84
CA GLN A 383 -2.29 28.02 -7.29
C GLN A 383 -2.87 27.29 -8.50
N LEU A 384 -4.12 27.59 -8.88
CA LEU A 384 -4.74 27.02 -10.08
C LEU A 384 -4.04 27.50 -11.36
N SER A 385 -4.21 26.75 -12.45
CA SER A 385 -3.75 27.21 -13.76
C SER A 385 -4.56 28.45 -14.21
N PRO A 386 -4.02 29.31 -15.10
CA PRO A 386 -4.76 30.48 -15.59
C PRO A 386 -6.12 30.14 -16.22
N ARG A 387 -6.23 28.95 -16.83
CA ARG A 387 -7.49 28.45 -17.39
C ARG A 387 -8.51 28.14 -16.29
N GLU A 388 -8.08 27.47 -15.22
CA GLU A 388 -8.93 27.12 -14.08
C GLU A 388 -9.30 28.36 -13.26
N GLN A 389 -8.36 29.30 -13.05
CA GLN A 389 -8.64 30.59 -12.43
C GLN A 389 -9.72 31.36 -13.19
N ARG A 390 -9.60 31.42 -14.53
CA ARG A 390 -10.60 32.08 -15.36
C ARG A 390 -11.98 31.41 -15.25
N ALA A 391 -12.03 30.08 -15.20
CA ALA A 391 -13.28 29.33 -15.02
C ALA A 391 -13.88 29.53 -13.62
N GLY A 392 -13.04 29.65 -12.59
CA GLY A 392 -13.45 29.82 -11.19
C GLY A 392 -13.63 31.27 -10.74
N ALA A 393 -13.30 32.26 -11.57
CA ALA A 393 -13.33 33.68 -11.17
C ALA A 393 -14.73 34.14 -10.73
N HIS A 394 -15.78 33.64 -11.38
CA HIS A 394 -17.17 33.88 -10.99
C HIS A 394 -17.46 33.35 -9.59
N ASP A 395 -17.10 32.09 -9.32
CA ASP A 395 -17.36 31.42 -8.04
C ASP A 395 -16.63 32.14 -6.89
N LEU A 396 -15.37 32.56 -7.11
CA LEU A 396 -14.63 33.33 -6.11
C LEU A 396 -15.19 34.75 -5.92
N ALA A 397 -15.64 35.41 -6.99
CA ALA A 397 -16.27 36.73 -6.88
C ALA A 397 -17.55 36.68 -6.04
N ARG A 398 -18.40 35.68 -6.29
CA ARG A 398 -19.59 35.42 -5.49
C ARG A 398 -19.25 35.14 -4.03
N TYR A 399 -18.28 34.25 -3.78
CA TYR A 399 -17.82 33.97 -2.43
C TYR A 399 -17.41 35.24 -1.69
N LEU A 400 -16.58 36.09 -2.30
CA LEU A 400 -16.14 37.35 -1.71
C LEU A 400 -17.29 38.33 -1.47
N LEU A 401 -18.27 38.39 -2.38
CA LEU A 401 -19.49 39.19 -2.21
C LEU A 401 -20.32 38.67 -1.03
N ASP A 402 -20.50 37.35 -0.91
CA ASP A 402 -21.23 36.72 0.19
C ASP A 402 -20.54 36.93 1.55
N ARG A 403 -19.20 37.01 1.57
CA ARG A 403 -18.39 37.40 2.74
C ARG A 403 -18.39 38.92 3.00
N GLY A 404 -18.99 39.72 2.12
CA GLY A 404 -19.06 41.18 2.25
C GLY A 404 -17.81 41.95 1.77
N ASP A 405 -16.79 41.28 1.22
CA ASP A 405 -15.59 41.94 0.69
C ASP A 405 -15.77 42.40 -0.77
N ALA A 406 -16.67 43.37 -0.95
CA ALA A 406 -16.98 43.93 -2.26
C ALA A 406 -15.77 44.59 -2.93
N ARG A 407 -14.80 45.09 -2.16
CA ARG A 407 -13.59 45.73 -2.71
C ARG A 407 -12.68 44.70 -3.36
N ARG A 408 -12.45 43.56 -2.71
CA ARG A 408 -11.61 42.49 -3.28
C ARG A 408 -12.31 41.80 -4.45
N ALA A 409 -13.62 41.57 -4.34
CA ALA A 409 -14.43 41.07 -5.45
C ALA A 409 -14.34 42.01 -6.67
N ASN A 410 -14.46 43.33 -6.48
CA ASN A 410 -14.36 44.31 -7.58
C ASN A 410 -13.00 44.23 -8.30
N ARG A 411 -11.88 44.13 -7.55
CA ARG A 411 -10.54 43.98 -8.13
C ARG A 411 -10.39 42.67 -8.89
N LEU A 412 -10.85 41.56 -8.31
CA LEU A 412 -10.80 40.24 -8.93
C LEU A 412 -11.57 40.22 -10.25
N VAL A 413 -12.82 40.67 -10.22
CA VAL A 413 -13.68 40.74 -11.40
C VAL A 413 -13.06 41.64 -12.45
N PHE A 414 -12.54 42.82 -12.08
CA PHE A 414 -11.85 43.70 -13.03
C PHE A 414 -10.68 43.00 -13.74
N THR A 415 -9.82 42.30 -12.99
CA THR A 415 -8.68 41.55 -13.54
C THR A 415 -9.12 40.48 -14.53
N TRP A 416 -10.18 39.73 -14.23
CA TRP A 416 -10.61 38.60 -15.05
C TRP A 416 -11.62 38.95 -16.15
N LEU A 417 -12.21 40.15 -16.10
CA LEU A 417 -13.10 40.67 -17.14
C LEU A 417 -12.34 41.36 -18.28
N HIS A 418 -11.04 41.62 -18.11
CA HIS A 418 -10.17 42.22 -19.12
C HIS A 418 -9.12 41.23 -19.60
N ASP A 419 -8.92 41.18 -20.92
CA ASP A 419 -7.76 40.53 -21.55
C ASP A 419 -6.88 41.64 -22.17
N GLY A 420 -5.85 42.05 -21.43
CA GLY A 420 -5.13 43.29 -21.72
C GLY A 420 -6.05 44.51 -21.60
N ASP A 421 -6.17 45.28 -22.69
CA ASP A 421 -7.07 46.45 -22.76
C ASP A 421 -8.49 46.11 -23.23
N THR A 422 -8.77 44.83 -23.51
CA THR A 422 -10.05 44.40 -24.10
C THR A 422 -10.99 43.88 -23.02
N LEU A 423 -12.14 44.54 -22.87
CA LEU A 423 -13.23 44.04 -22.03
C LEU A 423 -13.89 42.82 -22.67
N MET A 424 -13.90 41.69 -21.96
CA MET A 424 -14.57 40.45 -22.35
C MET A 424 -16.07 40.51 -22.05
N TRP A 425 -16.79 41.33 -22.83
CA TRP A 425 -18.21 41.61 -22.65
C TRP A 425 -19.13 40.37 -22.71
N TRP A 426 -18.66 39.25 -23.27
CA TRP A 426 -19.42 38.01 -23.33
C TRP A 426 -19.43 37.21 -22.02
N GLN A 427 -18.63 37.57 -21.02
CA GLN A 427 -18.62 36.94 -19.70
C GLN A 427 -19.73 37.49 -18.80
N PHE A 428 -20.98 37.18 -19.14
CA PHE A 428 -22.16 37.75 -18.48
C PHE A 428 -22.18 37.54 -16.97
N ASP A 429 -21.77 36.37 -16.48
CA ASP A 429 -21.76 36.11 -15.03
C ASP A 429 -20.83 37.05 -14.26
N LEU A 430 -19.62 37.26 -14.77
CA LEU A 430 -18.66 38.20 -14.18
C LEU A 430 -19.08 39.65 -14.38
N MET A 431 -19.72 40.00 -15.51
CA MET A 431 -20.28 41.34 -15.69
C MET A 431 -21.37 41.64 -14.64
N ILE A 432 -22.24 40.66 -14.37
CA ILE A 432 -23.29 40.78 -13.35
C ILE A 432 -22.67 40.89 -11.95
N ASP A 433 -21.66 40.08 -11.63
CA ASP A 433 -20.91 40.22 -10.37
C ASP A 433 -20.28 41.61 -10.26
N TYR A 434 -19.77 42.17 -11.37
CA TYR A 434 -19.17 43.50 -11.38
C TYR A 434 -20.20 44.59 -11.03
N VAL A 435 -21.42 44.50 -11.59
CA VAL A 435 -22.53 45.39 -11.19
C VAL A 435 -22.77 45.29 -9.69
N GLU A 436 -22.85 44.08 -9.15
CA GLU A 436 -23.12 43.87 -7.72
C GLU A 436 -22.00 44.46 -6.85
N THR A 437 -20.73 44.33 -7.28
CA THR A 437 -19.62 44.98 -6.57
C THR A 437 -19.77 46.51 -6.55
N PHE A 438 -20.22 47.14 -7.64
CA PHE A 438 -20.47 48.58 -7.66
C PHE A 438 -21.60 48.99 -6.72
N LEU A 439 -22.68 48.21 -6.69
CA LEU A 439 -23.79 48.44 -5.76
C LEU A 439 -23.33 48.44 -4.30
N ARG A 440 -22.61 47.39 -3.89
CA ARG A 440 -22.11 47.25 -2.50
C ARG A 440 -21.05 48.30 -2.15
N LEU A 441 -20.39 48.89 -3.14
CA LEU A 441 -19.45 50.00 -2.97
C LEU A 441 -20.12 51.39 -3.05
N GLY A 442 -21.44 51.48 -3.24
CA GLY A 442 -22.17 52.74 -3.36
C GLY A 442 -22.02 53.45 -4.71
N ARG A 443 -21.47 52.78 -5.73
CA ARG A 443 -21.22 53.31 -7.09
C ARG A 443 -22.42 53.09 -8.00
N ILE A 444 -23.55 53.68 -7.63
CA ILE A 444 -24.85 53.42 -8.26
C ILE A 444 -24.90 53.83 -9.73
N ARG A 445 -24.20 54.90 -10.11
CA ARG A 445 -24.21 55.38 -11.50
C ARG A 445 -23.55 54.36 -12.44
N GLU A 446 -22.38 53.88 -12.05
CA GLU A 446 -21.62 52.88 -12.80
C GLU A 446 -22.35 51.53 -12.85
N ALA A 447 -23.00 51.13 -11.77
CA ALA A 447 -23.87 49.96 -11.75
C ALA A 447 -25.00 50.06 -12.80
N ARG A 448 -25.69 51.21 -12.89
CA ARG A 448 -26.76 51.43 -13.87
C ARG A 448 -26.25 51.42 -15.31
N GLU A 449 -25.14 52.09 -15.57
CA GLU A 449 -24.50 52.12 -16.89
C GLU A 449 -24.15 50.70 -17.36
N LEU A 450 -23.59 49.87 -16.46
CA LEU A 450 -23.21 48.51 -16.78
C LEU A 450 -24.41 47.58 -16.95
N VAL A 451 -25.47 47.71 -16.15
CA VAL A 451 -26.74 46.96 -16.37
C VAL A 451 -27.33 47.25 -17.74
N ALA A 452 -27.40 48.53 -18.14
CA ALA A 452 -27.94 48.91 -19.44
C ALA A 452 -27.13 48.26 -20.58
N ARG A 453 -25.80 48.20 -20.43
CA ARG A 453 -24.91 47.52 -21.36
C ARG A 453 -25.16 46.01 -21.42
N ILE A 454 -25.21 45.33 -20.27
CA ILE A 454 -25.48 43.87 -20.19
C ILE A 454 -26.80 43.54 -20.89
N LYS A 455 -27.86 44.35 -20.70
CA LYS A 455 -29.16 44.17 -21.37
C LYS A 455 -29.06 44.26 -22.89
N ALA A 456 -28.36 45.27 -23.39
CA ALA A 456 -28.14 45.43 -24.82
C ALA A 456 -27.37 44.24 -25.41
N ASP A 457 -26.33 43.78 -24.71
CA ASP A 457 -25.51 42.66 -25.16
C ASP A 457 -26.25 41.31 -25.10
N LEU A 458 -27.05 41.05 -24.06
CA LEU A 458 -27.93 39.86 -23.98
C LEU A 458 -28.99 39.85 -25.08
N THR A 459 -29.55 41.00 -25.42
CA THR A 459 -30.52 41.14 -26.53
C THR A 459 -29.84 40.81 -27.85
N ARG A 460 -28.64 41.35 -28.09
CA ARG A 460 -27.84 41.06 -29.29
C ARG A 460 -27.49 39.56 -29.40
N MET A 461 -27.14 38.91 -28.28
CA MET A 461 -26.84 37.47 -28.26
C MET A 461 -28.08 36.59 -28.53
N ARG A 462 -29.25 37.04 -28.06
CA ARG A 462 -30.54 36.39 -28.37
C ARG A 462 -30.84 36.48 -29.87
N GLU A 463 -30.64 37.64 -30.47
CA GLU A 463 -30.87 37.88 -31.90
C GLU A 463 -29.86 37.13 -32.78
N SER A 464 -28.61 37.03 -32.34
CA SER A 464 -27.55 36.35 -33.10
C SER A 464 -27.57 34.82 -32.98
N GLY A 465 -28.29 34.26 -32.01
CA GLY A 465 -28.35 32.81 -31.76
C GLY A 465 -27.05 32.18 -31.25
N HIS A 466 -26.07 32.98 -30.81
CA HIS A 466 -24.76 32.48 -30.37
C HIS A 466 -24.75 31.96 -28.93
N LEU A 467 -25.84 32.16 -28.16
CA LEU A 467 -26.00 31.66 -26.80
C LEU A 467 -27.28 30.80 -26.69
N PRO A 468 -27.26 29.64 -26.02
CA PRO A 468 -28.46 28.84 -25.79
C PRO A 468 -29.54 29.61 -25.03
N ALA A 469 -30.81 29.42 -25.39
CA ALA A 469 -31.93 30.13 -24.77
C ALA A 469 -32.01 29.97 -23.24
N GLY A 470 -31.63 28.79 -22.73
CA GLY A 470 -31.55 28.54 -21.28
C GLY A 470 -30.54 29.43 -20.58
N GLN A 471 -29.32 29.57 -21.11
CA GLN A 471 -28.28 30.44 -20.54
C GLN A 471 -28.69 31.93 -20.57
N ILE A 472 -29.36 32.37 -21.64
CA ILE A 472 -29.90 33.75 -21.72
C ILE A 472 -30.94 33.98 -20.64
N HIS A 473 -31.81 33.00 -20.39
CA HIS A 473 -32.81 33.07 -19.33
C HIS A 473 -32.15 33.15 -17.95
N ASP A 474 -31.16 32.29 -17.66
CA ASP A 474 -30.46 32.25 -16.39
C ASP A 474 -29.72 33.58 -16.07
N HIS A 475 -28.98 34.12 -17.04
CA HIS A 475 -28.34 35.43 -16.88
C HIS A 475 -29.37 36.56 -16.73
N GLY A 476 -30.48 36.49 -17.47
CA GLY A 476 -31.59 37.44 -17.34
C GLY A 476 -32.22 37.44 -15.94
N MET A 477 -32.41 36.26 -15.36
CA MET A 477 -32.94 36.10 -14.00
C MET A 477 -31.97 36.64 -12.94
N ARG A 478 -30.66 36.37 -13.07
CA ARG A 478 -29.64 36.96 -12.18
C ARG A 478 -29.63 38.49 -12.30
N LEU A 479 -29.64 39.02 -13.51
CA LEU A 479 -29.63 40.46 -13.75
C LEU A 479 -30.86 41.14 -13.14
N ALA A 480 -32.05 40.55 -13.30
CA ALA A 480 -33.28 41.06 -12.68
C ALA A 480 -33.23 41.06 -11.13
N GLY A 481 -32.49 40.12 -10.52
CA GLY A 481 -32.20 40.15 -9.09
C GLY A 481 -31.37 41.36 -8.68
N VAL A 482 -30.31 41.65 -9.42
CA VAL A 482 -29.45 42.82 -9.18
C VAL A 482 -30.17 44.14 -9.44
N GLU A 483 -31.08 44.19 -10.42
CA GLU A 483 -31.91 45.36 -10.69
C GLU A 483 -32.89 45.70 -9.55
N ARG A 484 -33.45 44.68 -8.90
CA ARG A 484 -34.30 44.90 -7.70
C ARG A 484 -33.50 45.56 -6.57
N LEU A 485 -32.26 45.12 -6.35
CA LEU A 485 -31.35 45.75 -5.40
C LEU A 485 -31.03 47.21 -5.78
N LEU A 486 -30.86 47.51 -7.08
CA LEU A 486 -30.66 48.87 -7.60
C LEU A 486 -31.85 49.82 -7.34
N LEU A 487 -33.06 49.29 -7.29
CA LEU A 487 -34.30 50.05 -7.06
C LEU A 487 -34.64 50.21 -5.58
N GLY A 488 -33.86 49.62 -4.67
CA GLY A 488 -34.10 49.66 -3.23
C GLY A 488 -35.21 48.72 -2.77
N GLU A 489 -35.66 47.80 -3.62
CA GLU A 489 -36.59 46.73 -3.25
C GLU A 489 -35.77 45.61 -2.58
N GLY A 490 -35.82 45.55 -1.25
CA GLY A 490 -35.15 44.48 -0.48
C GLY A 490 -35.65 43.09 -0.89
N PRO A 491 -34.85 42.02 -0.66
CA PRO A 491 -35.27 40.67 -0.98
C PRO A 491 -36.55 40.33 -0.21
N SER A 492 -37.60 40.01 -0.96
CA SER A 492 -38.92 39.57 -0.51
C SER A 492 -38.87 38.18 0.10
#